data_AF-A0A973PHL0-F1
#
_entry.id   AF-A0A973PHL0-F1
#
_cell.length_a   1.000
_cell.length_b   1.000
_cell.length_c   1.000
_cell.angle_alpha   90.00
_cell.angle_beta   90.00
_cell.angle_gamma   90.00
#
_symmetry.space_group_name_H-M   'P 1'
#
loop_
_entity.id
_entity.type
_entity.pdbx_description
1 polymer ?
#
loop_
_entity_poly.entity_id
_entity_poly.type
_entity_poly.pdbx_seq_one_letter_code
_entity_poly.pdbx_strand_id
1 'polypeptide(L)'
;MNWERIGRRAAGRPWAARVLSRVEAEYRDTVVEIPGPELPSAWTHHYFCDDDGAPLRFEGDGHACTRCDRRYAGEPWDGAWRTRRHNEAAAQAQRAALLIRLAGEPPGELERILAGYDYLAYAPHGVNAGTGRVQPQSLDEAVWAIGLLRALRWSGIAAPPGMETMASGVVDLLRPQVGGVHNIHCWLLAALAECAALLRDRALLGWCGQRVEEQVLSGFHPEGLWYEVNPHYHY
;
A
#
# COMPACT_ATOMS: atom_id res chain seq x y z
N MET A 1 0.62 19.40 -6.00
CA MET A 1 -0.84 19.26 -6.27
C MET A 1 -1.54 20.52 -5.79
N ASN A 2 -2.54 21.05 -6.51
CA ASN A 2 -3.26 22.26 -6.08
C ASN A 2 -4.49 21.88 -5.23
N TRP A 3 -4.26 21.71 -3.93
CA TRP A 3 -5.26 21.26 -2.97
C TRP A 3 -6.41 22.25 -2.75
N GLU A 4 -6.15 23.56 -2.83
CA GLU A 4 -7.20 24.57 -2.74
C GLU A 4 -8.20 24.45 -3.90
N ARG A 5 -7.71 24.25 -5.13
CA ARG A 5 -8.56 24.03 -6.30
C ARG A 5 -9.37 22.75 -6.17
N ILE A 6 -8.77 21.68 -5.61
CA ILE A 6 -9.47 20.42 -5.33
C ILE A 6 -10.57 20.64 -4.30
N GLY A 7 -10.29 21.31 -3.18
CA GLY A 7 -11.27 21.64 -2.14
C GLY A 7 -12.44 22.45 -2.68
N ARG A 8 -12.18 23.51 -3.46
CA ARG A 8 -13.25 24.31 -4.10
C ARG A 8 -14.13 23.47 -5.04
N ARG A 9 -13.52 22.56 -5.81
CA ARG A 9 -14.27 21.67 -6.72
C ARG A 9 -15.08 20.63 -5.95
N ALA A 10 -14.54 20.09 -4.86
CA ALA A 10 -15.24 19.11 -4.02
C ALA A 10 -16.48 19.74 -3.37
N ALA A 11 -16.36 20.95 -2.81
CA ALA A 11 -17.47 21.67 -2.20
C ALA A 11 -18.61 21.99 -3.19
N GLY A 12 -18.27 22.27 -4.46
CA GLY A 12 -19.24 22.58 -5.51
C GLY A 12 -19.90 21.37 -6.19
N ARG A 13 -19.61 20.13 -5.78
CA ARG A 13 -20.08 18.92 -6.45
C ARG A 13 -20.68 17.93 -5.44
N PRO A 14 -22.01 17.67 -5.46
CA PRO A 14 -22.65 16.78 -4.49
C PRO A 14 -22.06 15.36 -4.43
N TRP A 15 -21.61 14.82 -5.56
CA TRP A 15 -20.98 13.50 -5.59
C TRP A 15 -19.62 13.49 -4.86
N ALA A 16 -18.85 14.57 -4.96
CA ALA A 16 -17.54 14.67 -4.32
C ALA A 16 -17.69 14.84 -2.81
N ALA A 17 -18.69 15.61 -2.37
CA ALA A 17 -19.06 15.71 -0.96
C ALA A 17 -19.43 14.33 -0.37
N ARG A 18 -20.23 13.53 -1.07
CA ARG A 18 -20.57 12.16 -0.63
C ARG A 18 -19.35 11.25 -0.51
N VAL A 19 -18.41 11.34 -1.45
CA VAL A 19 -17.15 10.59 -1.37
C VAL A 19 -16.34 11.01 -0.14
N LEU A 20 -16.22 12.33 0.11
CA LEU A 20 -15.49 12.83 1.26
C LEU A 20 -16.14 12.40 2.58
N SER A 21 -17.47 12.46 2.69
CA SER A 21 -18.20 11.98 3.88
C SER A 21 -18.00 10.47 4.11
N ARG A 22 -17.91 9.67 3.05
CA ARG A 22 -17.59 8.24 3.18
C ARG A 22 -16.15 8.01 3.64
N VAL A 23 -15.20 8.77 3.08
CA VAL A 23 -13.79 8.72 3.53
C VAL A 23 -13.69 9.10 5.01
N GLU A 24 -14.42 10.13 5.44
CA GLU A 24 -14.47 10.53 6.83
C GLU A 24 -15.08 9.44 7.72
N ALA A 25 -16.24 8.87 7.35
CA ALA A 25 -16.86 7.79 8.12
C ALA A 25 -15.92 6.58 8.26
N GLU A 26 -15.32 6.12 7.15
CA GLU A 26 -14.35 5.02 7.18
C GLU A 26 -13.12 5.37 8.02
N TYR A 27 -12.64 6.61 7.97
CA TYR A 27 -11.51 7.05 8.79
C TYR A 27 -11.84 7.01 10.28
N ARG A 28 -13.04 7.44 10.70
CA ARG A 28 -13.46 7.41 12.12
C ARG A 28 -13.69 6.00 12.64
N ASP A 29 -14.21 5.10 11.81
CA ASP A 29 -14.56 3.73 12.20
C ASP A 29 -13.34 2.78 12.18
N THR A 30 -12.25 3.16 11.51
CA THR A 30 -11.06 2.31 11.38
C THR A 30 -10.15 2.50 12.58
N VAL A 31 -9.91 1.42 13.33
CA VAL A 31 -8.86 1.34 14.34
C VAL A 31 -7.64 0.66 13.72
N VAL A 32 -6.51 1.37 13.67
CA VAL A 32 -5.28 0.84 13.08
C VAL A 32 -4.32 0.31 14.12
N GLU A 33 -4.10 -1.00 14.05
CA GLU A 33 -3.00 -1.72 14.68
C GLU A 33 -1.92 -2.01 13.64
N ILE A 34 -0.65 -1.71 13.97
CA ILE A 34 0.51 -1.99 13.11
C ILE A 34 1.23 -3.21 13.70
N PRO A 35 1.20 -4.37 13.02
CA PRO A 35 1.98 -5.52 13.44
C PRO A 35 3.48 -5.20 13.52
N GLY A 36 4.14 -5.69 14.57
CA GLY A 36 5.58 -5.52 14.74
C GLY A 36 6.41 -6.46 13.85
N PRO A 37 7.75 -6.33 13.89
CA PRO A 37 8.67 -7.09 13.03
C PRO A 37 8.94 -8.53 13.52
N GLU A 38 8.30 -8.99 14.61
CA GLU A 38 8.61 -10.26 15.27
C GLU A 38 8.28 -11.47 14.41
N LEU A 39 7.25 -11.39 13.56
CA LEU A 39 6.78 -12.48 12.70
C LEU A 39 6.49 -11.98 11.29
N PRO A 40 6.84 -12.75 10.24
CA PRO A 40 6.67 -12.33 8.86
C PRO A 40 5.20 -12.29 8.45
N SER A 41 4.86 -11.45 7.49
CA SER A 41 3.55 -11.52 6.83
C SER A 41 3.40 -12.79 5.98
N ALA A 42 2.17 -13.17 5.66
CA ALA A 42 1.88 -14.28 4.74
C ALA A 42 0.92 -13.84 3.63
N TRP A 43 0.83 -14.66 2.58
CA TRP A 43 0.07 -14.35 1.38
C TRP A 43 -1.40 -14.08 1.70
N THR A 44 -1.94 -12.94 1.24
CA THR A 44 -3.27 -12.48 1.67
C THR A 44 -4.40 -13.47 1.33
N HIS A 45 -4.19 -14.34 0.35
CA HIS A 45 -5.15 -15.36 -0.07
C HIS A 45 -5.35 -16.47 0.95
N HIS A 46 -4.45 -16.64 1.93
CA HIS A 46 -4.72 -17.53 3.07
C HIS A 46 -5.84 -16.99 3.97
N TYR A 47 -6.23 -15.72 3.85
CA TYR A 47 -7.28 -15.11 4.67
C TYR A 47 -8.70 -15.30 4.13
N PHE A 48 -8.93 -16.45 3.50
CA PHE A 48 -10.22 -16.90 2.98
C PHE A 48 -10.47 -18.34 3.42
N CYS A 49 -11.75 -18.68 3.59
CA CYS A 49 -12.17 -20.01 3.98
C CYS A 49 -11.94 -21.01 2.85
N ASP A 50 -11.33 -22.15 3.17
CA ASP A 50 -11.03 -23.20 2.18
C ASP A 50 -12.30 -23.91 1.65
N ASP A 51 -13.40 -23.87 2.41
CA ASP A 51 -14.65 -24.56 2.04
C ASP A 51 -15.57 -23.71 1.15
N ASP A 52 -15.66 -22.40 1.42
CA ASP A 52 -16.65 -21.52 0.79
C ASP A 52 -16.08 -20.22 0.21
N GLY A 53 -14.78 -19.98 0.35
CA GLY A 53 -14.08 -18.81 -0.17
C GLY A 53 -14.47 -17.49 0.51
N ALA A 54 -15.26 -17.50 1.58
CA ALA A 54 -15.62 -16.28 2.30
C ALA A 54 -14.39 -15.74 3.06
N PRO A 55 -14.25 -14.41 3.21
CA PRO A 55 -13.15 -13.83 3.98
C PRO A 55 -13.22 -14.28 5.45
N LEU A 56 -12.07 -14.38 6.09
CA LEU A 56 -12.00 -14.61 7.53
C LEU A 56 -12.18 -13.30 8.30
N ARG A 57 -12.66 -13.40 9.55
CA ARG A 57 -12.68 -12.32 10.55
C ARG A 57 -11.82 -12.75 11.74
N PHE A 58 -11.10 -11.81 12.34
CA PHE A 58 -10.33 -12.08 13.55
C PHE A 58 -11.28 -12.21 14.75
N GLU A 59 -11.13 -13.27 15.54
CA GLU A 59 -11.94 -13.54 16.74
C GLU A 59 -11.04 -14.09 17.85
N GLY A 60 -10.86 -13.31 18.92
CA GLY A 60 -10.04 -13.72 20.07
C GLY A 60 -8.58 -13.87 19.67
N ASP A 61 -8.08 -15.11 19.71
CA ASP A 61 -6.73 -15.53 19.33
C ASP A 61 -6.67 -16.27 17.98
N GLY A 62 -7.77 -16.27 17.21
CA GLY A 62 -7.84 -16.96 15.92
C GLY A 62 -8.71 -16.23 14.90
N HIS A 63 -9.17 -16.99 13.91
CA HIS A 63 -9.92 -16.47 12.77
C HIS A 63 -11.14 -17.34 12.49
N ALA A 64 -12.27 -16.71 12.19
CA ALA A 64 -13.50 -17.40 11.83
C ALA A 64 -13.94 -17.03 10.42
N CYS A 65 -14.44 -18.00 9.66
CA CYS A 65 -15.12 -17.72 8.41
C CYS A 65 -16.37 -16.86 8.68
N THR A 66 -16.57 -15.80 7.89
CA THR A 66 -17.73 -14.91 8.08
C THR A 66 -19.07 -15.55 7.65
N ARG A 67 -19.05 -16.75 7.07
CA ARG A 67 -20.23 -17.44 6.52
C ARG A 67 -20.53 -18.77 7.22
N CYS A 68 -19.55 -19.67 7.33
CA CYS A 68 -19.74 -21.01 7.90
C CYS A 68 -19.17 -21.18 9.31
N ASP A 69 -18.62 -20.11 9.91
CA ASP A 69 -18.02 -20.08 11.24
C ASP A 69 -16.86 -21.09 11.48
N ARG A 70 -16.32 -21.70 10.42
CA ARG A 70 -15.10 -22.51 10.50
C ARG A 70 -13.95 -21.69 11.09
N ARG A 71 -13.21 -22.29 12.01
CA ARG A 71 -12.12 -21.65 12.76
C ARG A 71 -10.76 -22.04 12.21
N TYR A 72 -9.86 -21.07 12.22
CA TYR A 72 -8.47 -21.14 11.79
C TYR A 72 -7.61 -20.48 12.87
N ALA A 73 -6.38 -20.96 13.06
CA ALA A 73 -5.44 -20.42 14.03
C ALA A 73 -4.00 -20.75 13.61
N GLY A 74 -3.06 -19.87 13.94
CA GLY A 74 -1.66 -20.06 13.62
C GLY A 74 -1.33 -19.70 12.17
N GLU A 75 -0.10 -20.02 11.77
CA GLU A 75 0.32 -19.83 10.38
C GLU A 75 -0.38 -20.80 9.42
N PRO A 76 -0.76 -20.36 8.21
CA PRO A 76 -0.46 -19.06 7.60
C PRO A 76 -1.52 -17.97 7.83
N TRP A 77 -2.58 -18.25 8.60
CA TRP A 77 -3.70 -17.33 8.79
C TRP A 77 -3.31 -16.08 9.59
N ASP A 78 -2.51 -16.26 10.65
CA ASP A 78 -1.97 -15.16 11.45
C ASP A 78 -1.11 -14.22 10.57
N GLY A 79 -0.24 -14.77 9.71
CA GLY A 79 0.55 -13.99 8.76
C GLY A 79 -0.28 -13.27 7.71
N ALA A 80 -1.35 -13.89 7.22
CA ALA A 80 -2.23 -13.24 6.26
C ALA A 80 -3.09 -12.15 6.92
N TRP A 81 -3.41 -12.30 8.21
CA TRP A 81 -3.99 -11.23 9.02
C TRP A 81 -3.03 -10.05 9.17
N ARG A 82 -1.73 -10.28 9.46
CA ARG A 82 -0.72 -9.22 9.53
C ARG A 82 -0.63 -8.43 8.21
N THR A 83 -0.60 -9.12 7.07
CA THR A 83 -0.68 -8.51 5.72
C THR A 83 -1.87 -7.56 5.60
N ARG A 84 -3.06 -7.99 6.04
CA ARG A 84 -4.27 -7.15 6.01
C ARG A 84 -4.18 -5.95 6.93
N ARG A 85 -3.60 -6.08 8.12
CA ARG A 85 -3.40 -4.97 9.07
C ARG A 85 -2.45 -3.91 8.52
N HIS A 86 -1.35 -4.32 7.88
CA HIS A 86 -0.46 -3.39 7.19
C HIS A 86 -1.14 -2.65 6.03
N ASN A 87 -1.97 -3.35 5.26
CA ASN A 87 -2.75 -2.74 4.18
C ASN A 87 -3.80 -1.74 4.71
N GLU A 88 -4.45 -2.06 5.83
CA GLU A 88 -5.39 -1.18 6.52
C GLU A 88 -4.70 0.08 7.06
N ALA A 89 -3.50 -0.05 7.63
CA ALA A 89 -2.68 1.08 8.04
C ALA A 89 -2.32 2.00 6.85
N ALA A 90 -1.88 1.42 5.72
CA ALA A 90 -1.57 2.19 4.52
C ALA A 90 -2.79 2.88 3.89
N ALA A 91 -3.97 2.23 3.94
CA ALA A 91 -5.23 2.84 3.52
C ALA A 91 -5.64 3.99 4.44
N GLN A 92 -5.54 3.79 5.76
CA GLN A 92 -5.87 4.82 6.75
C GLN A 92 -4.94 6.03 6.65
N ALA A 93 -3.64 5.83 6.40
CA ALA A 93 -2.70 6.92 6.13
C ALA A 93 -3.16 7.79 4.95
N GLN A 94 -3.63 7.16 3.86
CA GLN A 94 -4.16 7.90 2.71
C GLN A 94 -5.46 8.65 3.03
N ARG A 95 -6.38 8.05 3.80
CA ARG A 95 -7.59 8.74 4.27
C ARG A 95 -7.23 9.95 5.13
N ALA A 96 -6.31 9.78 6.09
CA ALA A 96 -5.81 10.85 6.94
C ALA A 96 -5.23 12.00 6.10
N ALA A 97 -4.36 11.68 5.12
CA ALA A 97 -3.78 12.67 4.23
C ALA A 97 -4.83 13.48 3.45
N LEU A 98 -5.88 12.83 2.95
CA LEU A 98 -6.98 13.53 2.27
C LEU A 98 -7.75 14.45 3.23
N LEU A 99 -8.07 13.98 4.44
CA LEU A 99 -8.83 14.75 5.43
C LEU A 99 -8.03 15.91 6.01
N ILE A 100 -6.71 15.78 6.18
CA ILE A 100 -5.82 16.90 6.53
C ILE A 100 -5.96 18.01 5.49
N ARG A 101 -5.97 17.65 4.19
CA ARG A 101 -6.00 18.64 3.09
C ARG A 101 -7.37 19.23 2.82
N LEU A 102 -8.44 18.46 3.02
CA LEU A 102 -9.78 18.81 2.54
C LEU A 102 -10.78 19.09 3.67
N ALA A 103 -10.53 18.61 4.89
CA ALA A 103 -11.41 18.72 6.04
C ALA A 103 -10.73 19.34 7.28
N GLY A 104 -9.41 19.60 7.24
CA GLY A 104 -8.68 20.21 8.35
C GLY A 104 -8.42 19.24 9.51
N GLU A 105 -8.40 17.94 9.24
CA GLU A 105 -8.08 16.91 10.24
C GLU A 105 -6.65 17.12 10.80
N PRO A 106 -6.43 16.98 12.12
CA PRO A 106 -5.08 17.03 12.69
C PRO A 106 -4.20 15.88 12.16
N PRO A 107 -2.87 16.09 12.06
CA PRO A 107 -1.97 15.10 11.44
C PRO A 107 -1.63 13.90 12.32
N GLY A 108 -2.04 13.90 13.60
CA GLY A 108 -1.54 12.96 14.61
C GLY A 108 -1.69 11.47 14.25
N GLU A 109 -2.80 11.07 13.62
CA GLU A 109 -2.99 9.67 13.19
C GLU A 109 -2.05 9.29 12.04
N LEU A 110 -1.84 10.20 11.08
CA LEU A 110 -0.90 9.98 9.99
C LEU A 110 0.53 9.89 10.54
N GLU A 111 0.91 10.81 11.44
CA GLU A 111 2.23 10.81 12.08
C GLU A 111 2.47 9.51 12.87
N ARG A 112 1.46 9.05 13.63
CA ARG A 112 1.50 7.78 14.36
C ARG A 112 1.70 6.59 13.42
N ILE A 113 0.97 6.52 12.31
CA ILE A 113 1.10 5.41 11.36
C ILE A 113 2.47 5.40 10.71
N LEU A 114 2.95 6.56 10.23
CA LEU A 114 4.26 6.67 9.58
C LEU A 114 5.41 6.36 10.54
N ALA A 115 5.34 6.83 11.79
CA ALA A 115 6.34 6.55 12.82
C ALA A 115 6.27 5.11 13.38
N GLY A 116 5.20 4.37 13.10
CA GLY A 116 5.01 3.01 13.60
C GLY A 116 5.86 1.94 12.91
N TYR A 117 6.58 2.29 11.84
CA TYR A 117 7.38 1.33 11.06
C TYR A 117 8.89 1.56 11.23
N ASP A 118 9.54 0.68 12.01
CA ASP A 118 10.99 0.50 11.93
C ASP A 118 11.32 -0.47 10.78
N TYR A 119 11.30 0.06 9.56
CA TYR A 119 11.32 -0.75 8.34
C TYR A 119 12.47 -1.77 8.26
N LEU A 120 13.66 -1.41 8.75
CA LEU A 120 14.83 -2.26 8.66
C LEU A 120 14.83 -3.39 9.70
N ALA A 121 14.01 -3.28 10.75
CA ALA A 121 13.82 -4.35 11.74
C ALA A 121 13.04 -5.54 11.16
N TYR A 122 12.20 -5.33 10.15
CA TYR A 122 11.50 -6.41 9.45
C TYR A 122 12.46 -7.20 8.57
N ALA A 123 12.54 -8.52 8.82
CA ALA A 123 13.39 -9.41 8.04
C ALA A 123 12.85 -9.58 6.60
N PRO A 124 13.71 -9.56 5.57
CA PRO A 124 13.30 -9.89 4.21
C PRO A 124 12.73 -11.31 4.12
N HIS A 125 11.58 -11.46 3.49
CA HIS A 125 10.90 -12.73 3.31
C HIS A 125 10.02 -12.74 2.04
N GLY A 126 9.51 -13.91 1.66
CA GLY A 126 8.61 -14.09 0.53
C GLY A 126 8.96 -15.32 -0.31
N VAL A 127 7.94 -16.04 -0.76
CA VAL A 127 8.09 -17.31 -1.52
C VAL A 127 7.35 -17.31 -2.86
N ASN A 128 6.52 -16.29 -3.12
CA ASN A 128 5.64 -16.24 -4.29
C ASN A 128 6.21 -15.37 -5.42
N ALA A 129 6.10 -14.04 -5.32
CA ALA A 129 6.56 -13.11 -6.36
C ALA A 129 7.58 -12.09 -5.81
N GLY A 130 8.84 -12.50 -5.78
CA GLY A 130 9.91 -11.72 -5.15
C GLY A 130 9.77 -11.65 -3.64
N THR A 131 10.53 -10.75 -3.03
CA THR A 131 10.65 -10.60 -1.58
C THR A 131 10.14 -9.24 -1.11
N GLY A 132 9.43 -9.25 0.01
CA GLY A 132 9.10 -8.07 0.81
C GLY A 132 9.83 -8.08 2.16
N ARG A 133 9.51 -7.12 3.02
CA ARG A 133 9.95 -7.05 4.43
C ARG A 133 8.75 -6.95 5.35
N VAL A 134 7.86 -6.00 5.09
CA VAL A 134 6.59 -5.83 5.81
C VAL A 134 5.51 -6.72 5.19
N GLN A 135 5.57 -6.89 3.87
CA GLN A 135 4.61 -7.65 3.08
C GLN A 135 5.24 -8.93 2.53
N PRO A 136 4.43 -9.95 2.14
CA PRO A 136 4.94 -11.29 1.83
C PRO A 136 5.57 -11.42 0.44
N GLN A 137 5.52 -10.37 -0.38
CA GLN A 137 6.05 -10.36 -1.75
C GLN A 137 6.30 -8.93 -2.23
N SER A 138 7.09 -8.78 -3.28
CA SER A 138 7.54 -7.48 -3.79
C SER A 138 6.40 -6.58 -4.28
N LEU A 139 5.35 -7.16 -4.88
CA LEU A 139 4.16 -6.43 -5.30
C LEU A 139 3.44 -5.78 -4.10
N ASP A 140 3.13 -6.58 -3.09
CA ASP A 140 2.41 -6.12 -1.90
C ASP A 140 3.24 -5.08 -1.14
N GLU A 141 4.55 -5.30 -1.05
CA GLU A 141 5.51 -4.37 -0.48
C GLU A 141 5.48 -3.01 -1.19
N ALA A 142 5.48 -3.02 -2.53
CA ALA A 142 5.40 -1.81 -3.34
C ALA A 142 4.07 -1.06 -3.12
N VAL A 143 2.93 -1.77 -3.12
CA VAL A 143 1.60 -1.18 -2.88
C VAL A 143 1.53 -0.53 -1.50
N TRP A 144 2.02 -1.23 -0.47
CA TRP A 144 2.09 -0.72 0.89
C TRP A 144 2.96 0.54 1.00
N ALA A 145 4.18 0.50 0.45
CA ALA A 145 5.11 1.63 0.47
C ALA A 145 4.54 2.86 -0.27
N ILE A 146 3.90 2.64 -1.43
CA ILE A 146 3.20 3.71 -2.17
C ILE A 146 2.15 4.36 -1.28
N GLY A 147 1.33 3.58 -0.58
CA GLY A 147 0.27 4.11 0.28
C GLY A 147 0.80 5.08 1.32
N LEU A 148 1.87 4.71 2.03
CA LEU A 148 2.49 5.54 3.07
C LEU A 148 3.20 6.77 2.49
N LEU A 149 4.06 6.61 1.48
CA LEU A 149 4.85 7.69 0.92
C LEU A 149 3.98 8.74 0.20
N ARG A 150 2.94 8.26 -0.50
CA ARG A 150 1.93 9.12 -1.13
C ARG A 150 1.14 9.89 -0.09
N ALA A 151 0.72 9.24 1.00
CA ALA A 151 0.02 9.91 2.10
C ALA A 151 0.85 11.05 2.70
N LEU A 152 2.13 10.79 2.99
CA LEU A 152 3.08 11.80 3.45
C LEU A 152 3.21 12.97 2.45
N ARG A 153 3.41 12.66 1.17
CA ARG A 153 3.54 13.68 0.12
C ARG A 153 2.26 14.50 -0.07
N TRP A 154 1.09 13.89 0.10
CA TRP A 154 -0.21 14.54 -0.08
C TRP A 154 -0.56 15.46 1.09
N SER A 155 -0.37 14.98 2.31
CA SER A 155 -0.65 15.75 3.53
C SER A 155 0.23 17.00 3.61
N GLY A 156 1.48 16.92 3.14
CA GLY A 156 2.41 18.04 3.18
C GLY A 156 2.96 18.32 4.58
N ILE A 157 2.81 17.37 5.50
CA ILE A 157 3.49 17.40 6.80
C ILE A 157 5.00 17.15 6.61
N ALA A 158 5.78 17.49 7.63
CA ALA A 158 7.18 17.07 7.66
C ALA A 158 7.28 15.55 7.77
N ALA A 159 8.25 14.96 7.09
CA ALA A 159 8.52 13.53 7.20
C ALA A 159 8.90 13.18 8.66
N PRO A 160 8.20 12.24 9.31
CA PRO A 160 8.63 11.75 10.62
C PRO A 160 10.03 11.11 10.56
N PRO A 161 10.74 11.03 11.70
CA PRO A 161 12.00 10.29 11.78
C PRO A 161 11.86 8.87 11.24
N GLY A 162 12.87 8.39 10.50
CA GLY A 162 12.88 7.04 9.93
C GLY A 162 12.26 6.92 8.53
N MET A 163 11.48 7.90 8.05
CA MET A 163 10.88 7.81 6.70
C MET A 163 11.91 7.77 5.56
N GLU A 164 12.99 8.54 5.65
CA GLU A 164 14.09 8.47 4.66
C GLU A 164 14.85 7.14 4.74
N THR A 165 15.00 6.59 5.95
CA THR A 165 15.58 5.25 6.16
C THR A 165 14.71 4.16 5.57
N MET A 166 13.38 4.22 5.80
CA MET A 166 12.40 3.34 5.18
C MET A 166 12.49 3.43 3.65
N ALA A 167 12.43 4.63 3.09
CA ALA A 167 12.50 4.82 1.63
C ALA A 167 13.80 4.27 1.03
N SER A 168 14.95 4.49 1.68
CA SER A 168 16.23 3.92 1.26
C SER A 168 16.20 2.38 1.30
N GLY A 169 15.67 1.81 2.38
CA GLY A 169 15.52 0.35 2.50
C GLY A 169 14.57 -0.25 1.46
N VAL A 170 13.48 0.43 1.12
CA VAL A 170 12.55 0.03 0.06
C VAL A 170 13.26 0.08 -1.29
N VAL A 171 14.10 1.08 -1.54
CA VAL A 171 14.91 1.17 -2.77
C VAL A 171 15.88 -0.01 -2.86
N ASP A 172 16.61 -0.29 -1.80
CA ASP A 172 17.57 -1.40 -1.74
C ASP A 172 16.88 -2.76 -1.95
N LEU A 173 15.67 -2.93 -1.42
CA LEU A 173 14.89 -4.15 -1.56
C LEU A 173 14.28 -4.30 -2.97
N LEU A 174 13.58 -3.28 -3.47
CA LEU A 174 12.74 -3.41 -4.67
C LEU A 174 13.49 -3.18 -5.97
N ARG A 175 14.48 -2.27 -6.00
CA ARG A 175 15.19 -1.92 -7.23
C ARG A 175 15.85 -3.13 -7.92
N PRO A 176 16.56 -4.04 -7.22
CA PRO A 176 17.13 -5.22 -7.84
C PRO A 176 16.10 -6.20 -8.40
N GLN A 177 14.84 -6.12 -7.97
CA GLN A 177 13.75 -7.01 -8.38
C GLN A 177 12.99 -6.53 -9.64
N VAL A 178 13.34 -5.36 -10.18
CA VAL A 178 12.73 -4.81 -11.42
C VAL A 178 13.33 -5.49 -12.66
N GLY A 179 12.70 -6.57 -13.11
CA GLY A 179 13.24 -7.46 -14.15
C GLY A 179 12.66 -7.30 -15.55
N GLY A 180 11.34 -7.18 -15.71
CA GLY A 180 10.69 -7.28 -17.02
C GLY A 180 9.45 -6.43 -17.21
N VAL A 181 8.73 -6.65 -18.32
CA VAL A 181 7.43 -6.04 -18.60
C VAL A 181 6.37 -6.87 -17.89
N HIS A 182 5.74 -6.31 -16.85
CA HIS A 182 4.74 -6.98 -15.99
C HIS A 182 4.09 -5.96 -15.05
N ASN A 183 2.80 -6.13 -14.72
CA ASN A 183 2.13 -5.23 -13.77
C ASN A 183 2.90 -5.08 -12.44
N ILE A 184 3.53 -6.15 -11.94
CA ILE A 184 4.32 -6.15 -10.71
C ILE A 184 5.44 -5.10 -10.81
N HIS A 185 6.15 -5.08 -11.93
CA HIS A 185 7.24 -4.13 -12.13
C HIS A 185 6.75 -2.69 -12.28
N CYS A 186 5.53 -2.47 -12.79
CA CYS A 186 4.90 -1.14 -12.76
C CYS A 186 4.66 -0.66 -11.31
N TRP A 187 4.20 -1.54 -10.42
CA TRP A 187 4.04 -1.22 -9.00
C TRP A 187 5.37 -0.94 -8.32
N LEU A 188 6.40 -1.78 -8.54
CA LEU A 188 7.74 -1.54 -8.01
C LEU A 188 8.29 -0.19 -8.48
N LEU A 189 8.18 0.14 -9.76
CA LEU A 189 8.64 1.41 -10.32
C LEU A 189 7.90 2.62 -9.71
N ALA A 190 6.58 2.49 -9.46
CA ALA A 190 5.81 3.52 -8.78
C ALA A 190 6.26 3.73 -7.33
N ALA A 191 6.54 2.64 -6.59
CA ALA A 191 7.08 2.71 -5.24
C ALA A 191 8.47 3.37 -5.21
N LEU A 192 9.36 2.97 -6.12
CA LEU A 192 10.70 3.56 -6.27
C LEU A 192 10.63 5.04 -6.65
N ALA A 193 9.66 5.46 -7.46
CA ALA A 193 9.46 6.87 -7.79
C ALA A 193 8.97 7.69 -6.58
N GLU A 194 8.08 7.15 -5.74
CA GLU A 194 7.69 7.80 -4.47
C GLU A 194 8.89 7.90 -3.51
N CYS A 195 9.74 6.86 -3.44
CA CYS A 195 10.99 6.90 -2.66
C CYS A 195 11.94 7.98 -3.19
N ALA A 196 12.16 8.03 -4.51
CA ALA A 196 13.00 9.03 -5.17
C ALA A 196 12.50 10.46 -4.89
N ALA A 197 11.19 10.67 -4.86
CA ALA A 197 10.59 11.96 -4.54
C ALA A 197 10.88 12.39 -3.09
N LEU A 198 10.77 11.49 -2.12
CA LEU A 198 11.10 11.76 -0.72
C LEU A 198 12.60 12.03 -0.54
N LEU A 199 13.44 11.16 -1.09
CA LEU A 199 14.91 11.25 -1.01
C LEU A 199 15.51 12.35 -1.89
N ARG A 200 14.71 13.00 -2.73
CA ARG A 200 15.14 13.98 -3.74
C ARG A 200 16.19 13.42 -4.71
N ASP A 201 16.15 12.11 -4.95
CA ASP A 201 17.08 11.41 -5.84
C ASP A 201 16.60 11.50 -7.29
N ARG A 202 17.15 12.48 -8.02
CA ARG A 202 16.84 12.69 -9.44
C ARG A 202 17.36 11.56 -10.33
N ALA A 203 18.44 10.87 -9.94
CA ALA A 203 19.00 9.78 -10.73
C ALA A 203 18.10 8.55 -10.64
N LEU A 204 17.63 8.19 -9.45
CA LEU A 204 16.64 7.14 -9.27
C LEU A 204 15.34 7.45 -9.99
N LEU A 205 14.83 8.69 -9.89
CA LEU A 205 13.61 9.09 -10.60
C LEU A 205 13.78 9.01 -12.12
N GLY A 206 14.92 9.44 -12.65
CA GLY A 206 15.25 9.33 -14.08
C GLY A 206 15.33 7.88 -14.55
N TRP A 207 15.96 7.01 -13.75
CA TRP A 207 15.99 5.57 -14.00
C TRP A 207 14.59 4.96 -14.01
N CYS A 208 13.73 5.30 -13.04
CA CYS A 208 12.33 4.83 -13.03
C CYS A 208 11.60 5.28 -14.31
N GLY A 209 11.81 6.52 -14.76
CA GLY A 209 11.19 7.06 -15.97
C GLY A 209 11.52 6.24 -17.23
N GLN A 210 12.80 5.90 -17.44
CA GLN A 210 13.23 5.05 -18.56
C GLN A 210 12.56 3.67 -18.52
N ARG A 211 12.48 3.06 -17.33
CA ARG A 211 11.87 1.74 -17.16
C ARG A 211 10.35 1.76 -17.34
N VAL A 212 9.68 2.84 -16.93
CA VAL A 212 8.24 3.04 -17.21
C VAL A 212 8.00 3.20 -18.71
N GLU A 213 8.87 3.91 -19.41
CA GLU A 213 8.78 4.02 -20.87
C GLU A 213 8.88 2.63 -21.53
N GLU A 214 9.80 1.77 -21.08
CA GLU A 214 9.88 0.38 -21.53
C GLU A 214 8.57 -0.41 -21.29
N GLN A 215 7.94 -0.26 -20.11
CA GLN A 215 6.64 -0.89 -19.80
C GLN A 215 5.55 -0.44 -20.77
N VAL A 216 5.47 0.87 -21.06
CA VAL A 216 4.42 1.43 -21.92
C VAL A 216 4.65 1.04 -23.38
N LEU A 217 5.88 1.11 -23.86
CA LEU A 217 6.19 0.81 -25.27
C LEU A 217 6.12 -0.67 -25.60
N SER A 218 6.37 -1.55 -24.63
CA SER A 218 6.45 -3.00 -24.87
C SER A 218 5.35 -3.81 -24.19
N GLY A 219 4.60 -3.23 -23.26
CA GLY A 219 3.58 -3.93 -22.47
C GLY A 219 2.16 -3.84 -23.02
N PHE A 220 1.94 -3.06 -24.08
CA PHE A 220 0.64 -2.99 -24.75
C PHE A 220 0.70 -3.62 -26.14
N HIS A 221 -0.32 -4.41 -26.45
CA HIS A 221 -0.58 -4.85 -27.81
C HIS A 221 -1.06 -3.68 -28.68
N PRO A 222 -1.00 -3.80 -30.02
CA PRO A 222 -1.43 -2.74 -30.95
C PRO A 222 -2.85 -2.22 -30.72
N GLU A 223 -3.74 -3.07 -30.21
CA GLU A 223 -5.13 -2.74 -29.85
C GLU A 223 -5.28 -1.99 -28.52
N GLY A 224 -4.18 -1.74 -27.80
CA GLY A 224 -4.16 -1.04 -26.52
C GLY A 224 -4.47 -1.92 -25.30
N LEU A 225 -4.51 -3.25 -25.47
CA LEU A 225 -4.64 -4.19 -24.35
C LEU A 225 -3.28 -4.45 -23.71
N TRP A 226 -3.27 -4.51 -22.38
CA TRP A 226 -2.08 -4.90 -21.62
C TRP A 226 -1.73 -6.37 -21.91
N TYR A 227 -0.44 -6.69 -22.01
CA TYR A 227 0.04 -7.98 -22.54
C TYR A 227 -0.38 -9.20 -21.73
N GLU A 228 -0.76 -9.04 -20.46
CA GLU A 228 -1.29 -10.16 -19.64
C GLU A 228 -2.71 -10.57 -20.08
N VAL A 229 -3.35 -9.80 -20.98
CA VAL A 229 -4.68 -10.03 -21.57
C VAL A 229 -5.75 -10.39 -20.53
N ASN A 230 -5.59 -9.86 -19.32
CA ASN A 230 -6.51 -10.03 -18.21
C ASN A 230 -7.05 -8.66 -17.81
N PRO A 231 -8.38 -8.45 -17.86
CA PRO A 231 -8.98 -7.18 -17.44
C PRO A 231 -8.59 -6.76 -16.02
N HIS A 232 -8.36 -7.71 -15.10
CA HIS A 232 -7.96 -7.42 -13.73
C HIS A 232 -6.51 -6.92 -13.59
N TYR A 233 -5.62 -7.25 -14.54
CA TYR A 233 -4.24 -6.75 -14.55
C TYR A 233 -4.06 -5.53 -15.45
N HIS A 234 -5.04 -5.25 -16.30
CA HIS A 234 -5.03 -4.09 -17.19
C HIS A 234 -5.33 -2.76 -16.45
N TYR A 235 -6.23 -2.80 -15.46
CA TYR A 235 -6.68 -1.63 -14.69
C TYR A 235 -6.02 -1.55 -13.32
#